data_AF-A0A7V5S8M0-F1
#
_entry.id   AF-A0A7V5S8M0-F1
#
_cell.length_a   1.000
_cell.length_b   1.000
_cell.length_c   1.000
_cell.angle_alpha   90.00
_cell.angle_beta   90.00
_cell.angle_gamma   90.00
#
_symmetry.space_group_name_H-M   'P 1'
#
loop_
_entity.id
_entity.type
_entity.pdbx_description
1 polymer ?
#
loop_
_entity_poly.entity_id
_entity_poly.type
_entity_poly.pdbx_seq_one_letter_code
_entity_poly.pdbx_strand_id
1 'polypeptide(L)' 'MFHKILIANDGSENAFRALEVAVDLARRYGAELHQLS' A
#
# COMPACT_ATOMS: atom_id res chain seq x y z
N MET A 1 8.16 -2.81 12.94
CA MET A 1 8.22 -2.94 11.46
C MET A 1 6.94 -3.60 11.01
N PHE A 2 6.39 -3.26 9.83
CA PHE A 2 5.13 -3.87 9.37
C PHE A 2 5.40 -5.20 8.66
N HIS A 3 4.54 -6.19 8.91
CA HIS A 3 4.59 -7.49 8.23
C HIS A 3 3.45 -7.67 7.22
N LYS A 4 2.33 -6.96 7.41
CA LYS A 4 1.21 -6.89 6.47
C LYS A 4 0.70 -5.45 6.37
N ILE A 5 0.40 -5.01 5.16
CA ILE A 5 -0.12 -3.68 4.84
C ILE A 5 -1.40 -3.87 4.02
N LEU A 6 -2.46 -3.15 4.38
CA LEU A 6 -3.70 -3.08 3.62
C LEU A 6 -3.92 -1.63 3.16
N ILE A 7 -4.20 -1.45 1.87
CA ILE A 7 -4.54 -0.14 1.30
C ILE A 7 -5.94 -0.18 0.69
N ALA A 8 -6.74 0.84 0.98
CA ALA A 8 -8.02 1.07 0.33
C ALA A 8 -7.80 1.99 -0.89
N ASN A 9 -8.27 1.57 -2.07
CA ASN A 9 -8.09 2.28 -3.32
C ASN A 9 -9.45 2.55 -3.97
N ASP A 10 -9.93 3.79 -3.83
CA ASP A 10 -11.19 4.28 -4.40
C ASP A 10 -11.05 4.81 -5.84
N GLY A 11 -9.88 4.63 -6.47
CA GLY A 11 -9.59 5.10 -7.83
C GLY A 11 -9.27 6.59 -7.95
N SER A 12 -9.26 7.34 -6.85
CA SER A 12 -8.82 8.75 -6.86
C SER A 12 -7.31 8.87 -7.09
N GLU A 13 -6.85 10.02 -7.60
CA GLU A 13 -5.41 10.31 -7.75
C GLU A 13 -4.66 10.16 -6.40
N ASN A 14 -5.30 10.59 -5.32
CA ASN A 14 -4.72 10.48 -3.98
C ASN A 14 -4.62 9.02 -3.51
N ALA A 15 -5.58 8.17 -3.86
CA ALA A 15 -5.48 6.74 -3.57
C ALA A 15 -4.33 6.07 -4.32
N PHE A 16 -4.07 6.45 -5.58
CA PHE A 16 -2.89 5.97 -6.31
C PHE A 16 -1.58 6.45 -5.70
N ARG A 17 -1.49 7.72 -5.26
CA ARG A 17 -0.32 8.22 -4.53
C ARG A 17 -0.11 7.48 -3.20
N ALA A 18 -1.17 7.14 -2.49
CA ALA A 18 -1.08 6.34 -1.27
C ALA A 18 -0.61 4.90 -1.55
N LEU A 19 -1.05 4.31 -2.68
CA LEU A 19 -0.57 3.00 -3.14
C LEU A 19 0.94 3.00 -3.41
N GLU A 20 1.48 4.03 -4.05
CA GLU A 20 2.93 4.16 -4.30
C GLU A 20 3.73 4.09 -2.98
N VAL A 21 3.32 4.85 -1.97
CA VAL A 21 3.96 4.83 -0.65
C VAL A 21 3.82 3.46 0.03
N ALA A 22 2.66 2.82 -0.08
CA ALA A 22 2.42 1.50 0.50
C ALA A 22 3.31 0.42 -0.13
N VAL A 23 3.54 0.48 -1.45
CA VAL A 23 4.46 -0.40 -2.18
C VAL A 23 5.90 -0.21 -1.69
N ASP A 24 6.34 1.03 -1.53
CA ASP A 24 7.70 1.32 -1.05
C ASP A 24 7.93 0.81 0.38
N LEU A 25 6.95 0.98 1.26
CA LEU A 25 7.02 0.45 2.63
C LEU A 25 7.02 -1.08 2.65
N ALA A 26 6.19 -1.72 1.83
CA ALA A 26 6.14 -3.17 1.73
C ALA A 26 7.50 -3.74 1.27
N ARG A 27 8.12 -3.14 0.25
CA ARG A 27 9.47 -3.52 -0.21
C ARG A 27 10.53 -3.33 0.86
N ARG A 28 10.52 -2.17 1.54
CA ARG A 28 11.51 -1.84 2.58
C ARG A 28 11.50 -2.83 3.73
N TYR A 29 10.32 -3.36 4.07
CA TYR A 29 10.11 -4.19 5.25
C TYR A 29 9.87 -5.67 4.93
N GLY A 30 9.85 -6.05 3.65
CA GLY A 30 9.48 -7.40 3.23
C GLY A 30 8.05 -7.77 3.64
N ALA A 31 7.14 -6.80 3.66
CA ALA A 31 5.77 -6.98 4.10
C ALA A 31 4.86 -7.45 2.95
N GLU A 32 3.82 -8.22 3.29
CA GLU A 32 2.71 -8.51 2.37
C GLU A 32 1.89 -7.24 2.15
N LEU A 33 1.52 -6.95 0.89
CA LEU A 33 0.64 -5.83 0.54
C LEU A 33 -0.67 -6.35 -0.05
N HIS A 34 -1.78 -5.94 0.55
CA HIS A 34 -3.13 -6.21 0.07
C HIS A 34 -3.80 -4.90 -0.33
N GLN A 35 -4.56 -4.93 -1.42
CA GLN A 35 -5.41 -3.81 -1.84
C GLN A 35 -6.88 -4.23 -1.75
N LEU A 36 -7.72 -3.32 -1.25
CA LEU A 36 -9.16 -3.37 -1.40
C LEU A 36 -9.61 -2.20 -2.28
N SER A 37 -10.58 -2.46 -3.15
CA SER A 37 -11.18 -1.46 -4.05
C SER A 37 -12.67 -1.31 -3.77
#